data_AF-A0A3S4RJH2-F1
#
_entry.id   AF-A0A3S4RJH2-F1
#
_cell.length_a   1.000
_cell.length_b   1.000
_cell.length_c   1.000
_cell.angle_alpha   90.00
_cell.angle_beta   90.00
_cell.angle_gamma   90.00
#
_symmetry.space_group_name_H-M   'P 1'
#
loop_
_entity.id
_entity.type
_entity.pdbx_description
1 polymer ?
#
loop_
_entity_poly.entity_id
_entity_poly.type
_entity_poly.pdbx_seq_one_letter_code
_entity_poly.pdbx_strand_id
1 'polypeptide(L)'
;MKTVMSNRTCAAMLTALVIPAVLTVAPAHAAPALPGFCAPATVVDGVCSARLESVTADVVNGTITGSPVGGGEAVTLAGQADAYLPSVGTAPRPEAVTNWDTTIDQVGHLDVDPSDPSWYGNAKARVFMPRTLNDLATQFPPGTLVVRFVPGDAASATFELVSIQPTLQ
;
A
#
# COMPACT_ATOMS: atom_id res chain seq x y z
N MET A 1 -27.74 81.87 41.35
CA MET A 1 -26.32 82.28 41.32
C MET A 1 -25.46 81.05 41.06
N LYS A 2 -24.56 81.17 40.07
CA LYS A 2 -23.32 80.43 39.73
C LYS A 2 -23.01 79.07 40.39
N THR A 3 -22.87 78.06 39.50
CA THR A 3 -21.73 77.13 39.29
C THR A 3 -20.96 76.55 40.49
N VAL A 4 -20.71 75.23 40.50
CA VAL A 4 -19.36 74.61 40.39
C VAL A 4 -19.42 73.08 40.25
N MET A 5 -18.65 72.61 39.26
CA MET A 5 -18.22 71.25 38.87
C MET A 5 -17.55 70.44 40.00
N SER A 6 -17.56 69.10 39.91
CA SER A 6 -16.35 68.30 39.63
C SER A 6 -16.41 66.84 40.12
N ASN A 7 -16.36 65.93 39.14
CA ASN A 7 -15.91 64.53 39.07
C ASN A 7 -15.34 63.80 40.30
N ARG A 8 -15.68 62.49 40.39
CA ARG A 8 -14.72 61.37 40.32
C ARG A 8 -15.45 60.01 40.34
N THR A 9 -15.50 59.34 39.19
CA THR A 9 -15.71 57.89 39.11
C THR A 9 -14.58 57.29 38.29
N CYS A 10 -13.73 56.49 38.95
CA CYS A 10 -12.72 55.66 38.32
C CYS A 10 -13.41 54.58 37.50
N ALA A 11 -13.38 54.69 36.17
CA ALA A 11 -13.74 53.59 35.28
C ALA A 11 -12.49 52.73 35.05
N ALA A 12 -12.52 51.48 35.53
CA ALA A 12 -11.51 50.49 35.22
C ALA A 12 -11.70 50.02 33.76
N MET A 13 -10.71 50.28 32.90
CA MET A 13 -10.66 49.70 31.56
C MET A 13 -10.26 48.22 31.67
N LEU A 14 -11.22 47.32 31.40
CA LEU A 14 -10.96 45.93 31.06
C LEU A 14 -10.52 45.88 29.61
N THR A 15 -9.21 45.78 29.37
CA THR A 15 -8.64 45.48 28.05
C THR A 15 -8.96 44.03 27.68
N ALA A 16 -9.93 43.84 26.78
CA ALA A 16 -10.22 42.55 26.18
C ALA A 16 -9.05 42.14 25.27
N LEU A 17 -8.26 41.16 25.72
CA LEU A 17 -7.18 40.55 24.95
C LEU A 17 -7.79 39.64 23.88
N VAL A 18 -7.90 40.14 22.65
CA VAL A 18 -8.31 39.32 21.50
C VAL A 18 -7.11 38.50 21.04
N ILE A 19 -7.02 37.25 21.48
CA ILE A 19 -6.00 36.31 20.97
C ILE A 19 -6.51 35.82 19.60
N PRO A 20 -5.83 36.11 18.48
CA PRO A 20 -6.17 35.48 17.22
C PRO A 20 -5.80 34.00 17.34
N ALA A 21 -6.79 33.13 17.42
CA ALA A 21 -6.60 31.70 17.25
C ALA A 21 -6.19 31.48 15.78
N VAL A 22 -4.90 31.43 15.52
CA VAL A 22 -4.37 30.99 14.24
C VAL A 22 -4.67 29.50 14.14
N LEU A 23 -5.78 29.15 13.51
CA LEU A 23 -6.07 27.79 13.11
C LEU A 23 -5.01 27.41 12.07
N THR A 24 -3.96 26.73 12.51
CA THR A 24 -3.05 26.03 11.62
C THR A 24 -3.87 24.92 10.96
N VAL A 25 -4.40 25.21 9.76
CA VAL A 25 -4.89 24.17 8.86
C VAL A 25 -3.64 23.40 8.44
N ALA A 26 -3.33 22.33 9.18
CA ALA A 26 -2.31 21.40 8.74
C ALA A 26 -2.74 20.88 7.36
N PRO A 27 -1.83 20.82 6.38
CA PRO A 27 -2.17 20.16 5.12
C PRO A 27 -2.57 18.73 5.47
N ALA A 28 -3.84 18.39 5.21
CA ALA A 28 -4.25 17.00 5.18
C ALA A 28 -3.44 16.38 4.04
N HIS A 29 -2.42 15.60 4.39
CA HIS A 29 -1.66 14.84 3.41
C HIS A 29 -2.65 13.85 2.83
N ALA A 30 -3.23 14.19 1.68
CA ALA A 30 -4.16 13.33 0.99
C ALA A 30 -3.44 12.00 0.75
N ALA A 31 -4.12 10.88 1.03
CA ALA A 31 -3.62 9.57 0.65
C ALA A 31 -3.27 9.60 -0.85
N PRO A 32 -2.17 8.94 -1.26
CA PRO A 32 -1.75 8.95 -2.65
C PRO A 32 -2.92 8.53 -3.55
N ALA A 33 -3.15 9.26 -4.64
CA ALA A 33 -4.24 8.94 -5.54
C ALA A 33 -3.98 7.58 -6.22
N LEU A 34 -5.04 6.80 -6.43
CA LEU A 34 -4.94 5.62 -7.29
C LEU A 34 -4.60 6.03 -8.74
N PRO A 35 -3.91 5.18 -9.51
CA PRO A 35 -3.61 5.43 -10.91
C PRO A 35 -4.88 5.69 -11.73
N GLY A 36 -4.79 6.47 -12.81
CA GLY A 36 -5.95 6.83 -13.63
C GLY A 36 -6.70 5.64 -14.27
N PHE A 37 -6.05 4.49 -14.44
CA PHE A 37 -6.69 3.26 -14.93
C PHE A 37 -7.56 2.56 -13.85
N CYS A 38 -7.34 2.89 -12.58
CA CYS A 38 -8.18 2.49 -11.45
C CYS A 38 -9.40 3.42 -11.34
N ALA A 39 -10.15 3.58 -12.44
CA ALA A 39 -11.40 4.34 -12.45
C ALA A 39 -12.47 3.62 -11.59
N PRO A 40 -13.57 4.30 -11.18
CA PRO A 40 -14.51 3.76 -10.18
C PRO A 40 -15.11 2.38 -10.50
N ALA A 41 -15.16 1.98 -11.77
CA ALA A 41 -15.67 0.68 -12.19
C ALA A 41 -14.72 -0.50 -11.87
N THR A 42 -13.43 -0.24 -11.65
CA THR A 42 -12.40 -1.26 -11.33
C THR A 42 -11.96 -1.21 -9.87
N VAL A 43 -12.55 -0.30 -9.08
CA VAL A 43 -12.29 -0.11 -7.66
C VAL A 43 -13.48 -0.61 -6.85
N VAL A 44 -13.27 -1.68 -6.08
CA VAL A 44 -14.26 -2.22 -5.15
C VAL A 44 -13.73 -1.99 -3.74
N ASP A 45 -14.50 -1.31 -2.89
CA ASP A 45 -14.11 -0.97 -1.52
C ASP A 45 -12.76 -0.24 -1.40
N GLY A 46 -12.43 0.60 -2.39
CA GLY A 46 -11.15 1.34 -2.42
C GLY A 46 -9.96 0.53 -2.91
N VAL A 47 -10.15 -0.74 -3.27
CA VAL A 47 -9.09 -1.63 -3.80
C VAL A 47 -9.13 -1.62 -5.32
N CYS A 48 -8.03 -1.23 -5.95
CA CYS A 48 -7.86 -1.36 -7.39
C CYS A 48 -7.43 -2.77 -7.76
N SER A 49 -7.98 -3.32 -8.85
CA SER A 49 -7.55 -4.59 -9.44
C SER A 49 -7.00 -4.37 -10.84
N ALA A 50 -5.86 -4.98 -11.15
CA ALA A 50 -5.24 -4.90 -12.48
C ALA A 50 -4.64 -6.24 -12.89
N ARG A 51 -4.68 -6.53 -14.19
CA ARG A 51 -3.89 -7.61 -14.81
C ARG A 51 -2.63 -6.97 -15.38
N LEU A 52 -1.46 -7.54 -15.12
CA LEU A 52 -0.18 -6.98 -15.54
C LEU A 52 0.30 -7.68 -16.81
N GLU A 53 0.67 -6.88 -17.81
CA GLU A 53 1.20 -7.37 -19.08
C GLU A 53 2.63 -7.88 -18.91
N SER A 54 3.46 -7.20 -18.13
CA SER A 54 4.79 -7.64 -17.75
C SER A 54 5.20 -7.00 -16.44
N VAL A 55 6.21 -7.57 -15.79
CA VAL A 55 6.71 -7.10 -14.49
C VAL A 55 8.22 -7.13 -14.43
N THR A 56 8.79 -6.22 -13.64
CA THR A 56 10.16 -6.25 -13.17
C THR A 56 10.16 -6.33 -11.64
N ALA A 57 11.22 -6.86 -11.05
CA ALA A 57 11.35 -7.02 -9.61
C ALA A 57 12.59 -6.28 -9.10
N ASP A 58 12.43 -5.57 -7.98
CA ASP A 58 13.54 -5.11 -7.16
C ASP A 58 13.66 -6.03 -5.95
N VAL A 59 14.57 -6.98 -6.02
CA VAL A 59 14.80 -7.96 -4.96
C VAL A 59 15.42 -7.35 -3.70
N VAL A 60 16.04 -6.17 -3.80
CA VAL A 60 16.64 -5.48 -2.64
C VAL A 60 15.53 -4.86 -1.80
N ASN A 61 14.63 -4.14 -2.46
CA ASN A 61 13.49 -3.47 -1.82
C ASN A 61 12.27 -4.37 -1.64
N GLY A 62 12.23 -5.53 -2.30
CA GLY A 62 11.09 -6.45 -2.27
C GLY A 62 9.85 -5.92 -2.99
N THR A 63 10.05 -5.07 -4.00
CA THR A 63 8.97 -4.47 -4.79
C THR A 63 8.86 -5.14 -6.16
N ILE A 64 7.67 -5.05 -6.74
CA ILE A 64 7.38 -5.47 -8.12
C ILE A 64 6.78 -4.29 -8.86
N THR A 65 7.30 -3.99 -10.05
CA THR A 65 6.78 -2.92 -10.92
C THR A 65 6.17 -3.55 -12.16
N GLY A 66 4.93 -3.21 -12.48
CA GLY A 66 4.22 -3.79 -13.62
C GLY A 66 3.41 -2.81 -14.42
N SER A 67 3.30 -3.07 -15.72
CA SER A 67 2.43 -2.33 -16.64
C SER A 67 1.07 -3.02 -16.73
N PRO A 68 -0.06 -2.31 -16.55
CA PRO A 68 -1.37 -2.90 -16.70
C PRO A 68 -1.66 -3.28 -18.16
N VAL A 69 -2.34 -4.41 -18.37
CA VAL A 69 -2.89 -4.80 -19.68
C VAL A 69 -3.86 -3.72 -20.16
N GLY A 70 -3.74 -3.32 -21.42
CA GLY A 70 -4.50 -2.21 -21.99
C GLY A 70 -3.82 -0.84 -21.85
N GLY A 71 -2.65 -0.80 -21.21
CA GLY A 71 -1.84 0.41 -21.06
C GLY A 71 -2.20 1.23 -19.81
N GLY A 72 -1.32 2.18 -19.49
CA GLY A 72 -1.42 3.00 -18.28
C GLY A 72 -0.04 3.29 -17.69
N GLU A 73 -0.02 4.05 -16.60
CA GLU A 73 1.20 4.23 -15.81
C GLU A 73 1.59 2.90 -15.15
N ALA A 74 2.89 2.59 -15.14
CA ALA A 74 3.38 1.42 -14.42
C ALA A 74 3.20 1.62 -12.91
N VAL A 75 2.80 0.56 -12.21
CA VAL A 75 2.60 0.58 -10.76
C VAL A 75 3.70 -0.18 -10.06
N THR A 76 4.28 0.40 -9.03
CA THR A 76 5.22 -0.27 -8.12
C THR A 76 4.45 -0.72 -6.88
N LEU A 77 4.54 -2.00 -6.55
CA LEU A 77 3.77 -2.64 -5.49
C LEU A 77 4.73 -3.29 -4.48
N ALA A 78 4.35 -3.25 -3.21
CA ALA A 78 5.01 -4.01 -2.15
C ALA A 78 3.98 -4.63 -1.22
N GLY A 79 4.26 -5.84 -0.73
CA GLY A 79 3.36 -6.57 0.14
C GLY A 79 4.08 -7.57 1.02
N GLN A 80 3.43 -7.92 2.11
CA GLN A 80 3.85 -9.01 2.97
C GLN A 80 3.49 -10.37 2.36
N ALA A 81 4.02 -11.44 2.94
CA ALA A 81 3.89 -12.81 2.44
C ALA A 81 2.43 -13.28 2.23
N ASP A 82 1.50 -12.80 3.05
CA ASP A 82 0.07 -13.12 3.02
C ASP A 82 -0.67 -12.54 1.81
N ALA A 83 -0.14 -11.50 1.16
CA ALA A 83 -0.69 -10.99 -0.08
C ALA A 83 -0.39 -11.92 -1.28
N TYR A 84 0.56 -12.85 -1.16
CA TYR A 84 0.95 -13.75 -2.25
C TYR A 84 0.08 -15.00 -2.22
N LEU A 85 -0.71 -15.20 -3.28
CA LEU A 85 -1.68 -16.29 -3.35
C LEU A 85 -1.22 -17.39 -4.32
N PRO A 86 -1.56 -18.66 -4.04
CA PRO A 86 -1.41 -19.73 -5.01
C PRO A 86 -2.12 -19.40 -6.31
N SER A 87 -1.55 -19.80 -7.42
CA SER A 87 -2.15 -19.59 -8.73
C SER A 87 -3.48 -20.34 -8.90
N VAL A 88 -4.30 -19.83 -9.80
CA VAL A 88 -5.60 -20.41 -10.17
C VAL A 88 -5.74 -20.50 -11.67
N GLY A 89 -6.72 -21.28 -12.13
CA GLY A 89 -7.05 -21.43 -13.54
C GLY A 89 -6.87 -22.86 -14.05
N THR A 90 -7.10 -23.06 -15.34
CA THR A 90 -7.16 -24.40 -15.96
C THR A 90 -6.11 -24.62 -17.03
N ALA A 91 -5.42 -23.58 -17.50
CA ALA A 91 -4.39 -23.73 -18.50
C ALA A 91 -3.17 -24.50 -17.95
N PRO A 92 -2.36 -25.14 -18.82
CA PRO A 92 -1.12 -25.78 -18.41
C PRO A 92 -0.20 -24.79 -17.69
N ARG A 93 0.39 -25.24 -16.60
CA ARG A 93 1.19 -24.41 -15.71
C ARG A 93 2.65 -24.30 -16.20
N PRO A 94 3.16 -23.10 -16.48
CA PRO A 94 4.58 -22.90 -16.72
C PRO A 94 5.41 -23.21 -15.49
N GLU A 95 6.67 -23.62 -15.67
CA GLU A 95 7.58 -23.97 -14.57
C GLU A 95 7.68 -22.88 -13.49
N ALA A 96 7.81 -21.61 -13.89
CA ALA A 96 7.87 -20.50 -12.94
C ALA A 96 6.61 -20.40 -12.05
N VAL A 97 5.42 -20.71 -12.59
CA VAL A 97 4.17 -20.71 -11.83
C VAL A 97 4.07 -21.95 -10.92
N THR A 98 4.70 -23.08 -11.30
CA THR A 98 4.87 -24.24 -10.40
C THR A 98 5.77 -23.91 -9.24
N ASN A 99 6.90 -23.25 -9.50
CA ASN A 99 7.84 -22.84 -8.46
C ASN A 99 7.23 -21.80 -7.52
N TRP A 100 6.37 -20.91 -8.03
CA TRP A 100 5.60 -19.95 -7.24
C TRP A 100 4.72 -20.66 -6.20
N ASP A 101 3.85 -21.59 -6.65
CA ASP A 101 2.95 -22.30 -5.73
C ASP A 101 3.73 -23.18 -4.75
N THR A 102 4.79 -23.85 -5.23
CA THR A 102 5.66 -24.67 -4.38
C THR A 102 6.32 -23.82 -3.29
N THR A 103 6.79 -22.62 -3.63
CA THR A 103 7.39 -21.69 -2.66
C THR A 103 6.38 -21.25 -1.61
N ILE A 104 5.14 -20.93 -2.02
CA ILE A 104 4.07 -20.56 -1.10
C ILE A 104 3.73 -21.73 -0.16
N ASP A 105 3.58 -22.95 -0.68
CA ASP A 105 3.28 -24.14 0.12
C ASP A 105 4.39 -24.44 1.16
N GLN A 106 5.66 -24.35 0.74
CA GLN A 106 6.80 -24.63 1.60
C GLN A 106 7.02 -23.58 2.71
N VAL A 107 6.75 -22.30 2.42
CA VAL A 107 7.12 -21.18 3.31
C VAL A 107 5.91 -20.58 4.03
N GLY A 108 4.75 -20.53 3.38
CA GLY A 108 3.54 -19.89 3.90
C GLY A 108 2.99 -20.52 5.17
N HIS A 109 3.29 -21.81 5.41
CA HIS A 109 2.82 -22.59 6.55
C HIS A 109 3.86 -22.77 7.66
N LEU A 110 5.03 -22.15 7.56
CA LEU A 110 6.05 -22.25 8.59
C LEU A 110 5.59 -21.57 9.89
N ASP A 111 5.75 -22.28 11.01
CA ASP A 111 5.43 -21.77 12.33
C ASP A 111 6.43 -20.68 12.73
N VAL A 112 5.89 -19.57 13.25
CA VAL A 112 6.66 -18.42 13.71
C VAL A 112 6.40 -18.11 15.18
N ASP A 113 5.76 -19.04 15.91
CA ASP A 113 5.63 -18.97 17.36
C ASP A 113 7.03 -18.94 17.99
N PRO A 114 7.37 -17.94 18.82
CA PRO A 114 8.68 -17.82 19.45
C PRO A 114 9.09 -19.01 20.35
N SER A 115 8.15 -19.91 20.68
CA SER A 115 8.42 -21.15 21.41
C SER A 115 8.93 -22.31 20.54
N ASP A 116 8.76 -22.28 19.21
CA ASP A 116 9.40 -23.23 18.29
C ASP A 116 10.89 -22.90 18.17
N PRO A 117 11.84 -23.82 18.49
CA PRO A 117 13.27 -23.58 18.31
C PRO A 117 13.69 -23.10 16.90
N SER A 118 12.88 -23.36 15.88
CA SER A 118 13.09 -22.97 14.47
C SER A 118 12.50 -21.61 14.11
N TRP A 119 11.78 -20.95 15.02
CA TRP A 119 10.95 -19.76 14.75
C TRP A 119 11.70 -18.66 13.98
N TYR A 120 12.96 -18.40 14.33
CA TYR A 120 13.73 -17.32 13.72
C TYR A 120 14.03 -17.61 12.25
N GLY A 121 14.38 -18.86 11.93
CA GLY A 121 14.60 -19.30 10.55
C GLY A 121 13.31 -19.24 9.73
N ASN A 122 12.21 -19.69 10.32
CA ASN A 122 10.88 -19.68 9.70
C ASN A 122 10.38 -18.26 9.44
N ALA A 123 10.49 -17.37 10.43
CA ALA A 123 10.12 -15.96 10.29
C ALA A 123 10.96 -15.28 9.20
N LYS A 124 12.26 -15.56 9.14
CA LYS A 124 13.15 -15.05 8.10
C LYS A 124 12.73 -15.54 6.70
N ALA A 125 12.41 -16.82 6.55
CA ALA A 125 11.93 -17.37 5.29
C ALA A 125 10.65 -16.67 4.83
N ARG A 126 9.67 -16.49 5.74
CA ARG A 126 8.42 -15.79 5.43
C ARG A 126 8.64 -14.32 5.03
N VAL A 127 9.51 -13.59 5.74
CA VAL A 127 9.82 -12.18 5.43
C VAL A 127 10.48 -12.01 4.06
N PHE A 128 11.30 -12.97 3.62
CA PHE A 128 11.99 -12.87 2.33
C PHE A 128 11.25 -13.54 1.17
N MET A 129 10.22 -14.35 1.44
CA MET A 129 9.40 -15.01 0.40
C MET A 129 8.90 -14.05 -0.70
N PRO A 130 8.40 -12.83 -0.40
CA PRO A 130 8.00 -11.87 -1.42
C PRO A 130 9.07 -11.61 -2.50
N ARG A 131 10.36 -11.58 -2.13
CA ARG A 131 11.45 -11.32 -3.09
C ARG A 131 11.63 -12.47 -4.07
N THR A 132 11.59 -13.70 -3.57
CA THR A 132 11.66 -14.90 -4.40
C THR A 132 10.47 -14.99 -5.33
N LEU A 133 9.27 -14.72 -4.82
CA LEU A 133 8.05 -14.74 -5.62
C LEU A 133 8.06 -13.64 -6.69
N ASN A 134 8.51 -12.42 -6.36
CA ASN A 134 8.64 -11.33 -7.33
C ASN A 134 9.63 -11.68 -8.45
N ASP A 135 10.75 -12.33 -8.14
CA ASP A 135 11.71 -12.78 -9.15
C ASP A 135 11.08 -13.82 -10.10
N LEU A 136 10.34 -14.80 -9.56
CA LEU A 136 9.59 -15.77 -10.36
C LEU A 136 8.54 -15.10 -11.25
N ALA A 137 7.87 -14.05 -10.75
CA ALA A 137 6.84 -13.34 -11.50
C ALA A 137 7.36 -12.68 -12.79
N THR A 138 8.64 -12.28 -12.83
CA THR A 138 9.27 -11.72 -14.04
C THR A 138 9.34 -12.71 -15.20
N GLN A 139 9.20 -14.02 -14.92
CA GLN A 139 9.29 -15.10 -15.89
C GLN A 139 7.91 -15.57 -16.37
N PHE A 140 6.82 -15.00 -15.86
CA PHE A 140 5.48 -15.40 -16.25
C PHE A 140 5.12 -14.91 -17.65
N PRO A 141 4.30 -15.67 -18.40
CA PRO A 141 3.75 -15.18 -19.66
C PRO A 141 2.99 -13.86 -19.47
N PRO A 142 2.99 -12.98 -20.47
CA PRO A 142 2.28 -11.72 -20.37
C PRO A 142 0.81 -11.85 -20.00
N GLY A 143 0.32 -10.96 -19.14
CA GLY A 143 -1.07 -10.97 -18.72
C GLY A 143 -1.40 -12.07 -17.71
N THR A 144 -0.46 -12.88 -17.22
CA THR A 144 -0.78 -13.95 -16.26
C THR A 144 -1.12 -13.40 -14.87
N LEU A 145 -0.41 -12.35 -14.44
CA LEU A 145 -0.44 -11.88 -13.05
C LEU A 145 -1.59 -10.90 -12.82
N VAL A 146 -2.41 -11.18 -11.81
CA VAL A 146 -3.46 -10.26 -11.34
C VAL A 146 -3.06 -9.74 -9.98
N VAL A 147 -3.15 -8.42 -9.80
CA VAL A 147 -2.81 -7.71 -8.57
C VAL A 147 -4.03 -6.94 -8.07
N ARG A 148 -4.13 -6.86 -6.75
CA ARG A 148 -5.04 -5.97 -6.04
C ARG A 148 -4.23 -5.12 -5.09
N PHE A 149 -4.48 -3.82 -5.07
CA PHE A 149 -3.69 -2.89 -4.30
C PHE A 149 -4.50 -1.66 -3.89
N VAL A 150 -4.00 -0.97 -2.86
CA VAL A 150 -4.51 0.30 -2.35
C VAL A 150 -3.38 1.33 -2.36
N PRO A 151 -3.68 2.63 -2.23
CA PRO A 151 -2.64 3.63 -1.98
C PRO A 151 -1.75 3.20 -0.82
N GLY A 152 -0.44 3.28 -1.00
CA GLY A 152 0.51 3.09 0.08
C GLY A 152 0.53 4.27 1.04
N ASP A 153 1.54 4.32 1.89
CA ASP A 153 1.77 5.50 2.72
C ASP A 153 2.06 6.74 1.85
N ALA A 154 1.66 7.92 2.33
CA ALA A 154 1.80 9.16 1.57
C ALA A 154 3.27 9.55 1.26
N ALA A 155 4.24 8.84 1.84
CA ALA A 155 5.67 9.09 1.65
C ALA A 155 6.29 8.24 0.53
N SER A 156 5.68 7.12 0.14
CA SER A 156 6.19 6.25 -0.93
C SER A 156 5.36 6.35 -2.21
N ALA A 157 6.03 6.26 -3.36
CA ALA A 157 5.38 6.05 -4.65
C ALA A 157 4.96 4.58 -4.87
N THR A 158 4.95 3.79 -3.78
CA THR A 158 4.70 2.35 -3.80
C THR A 158 3.28 2.11 -3.31
N PHE A 159 2.50 1.34 -4.05
CA PHE A 159 1.18 0.91 -3.62
C PHE A 159 1.29 -0.30 -2.69
N GLU A 160 0.41 -0.35 -1.69
CA GLU A 160 0.31 -1.50 -0.80
C GLU A 160 -0.45 -2.63 -1.50
N LEU A 161 0.22 -3.76 -1.62
CA LEU A 161 -0.32 -4.96 -2.23
C LEU A 161 -1.31 -5.62 -1.28
N VAL A 162 -2.57 -5.73 -1.72
CA VAL A 162 -3.61 -6.50 -1.05
C VAL A 162 -3.55 -7.96 -1.46
N SER A 163 -3.34 -8.23 -2.75
CA SER A 163 -3.08 -9.58 -3.24
C SER A 163 -2.33 -9.61 -4.57
N ILE A 164 -1.57 -10.67 -4.81
CA ILE A 164 -0.94 -11.00 -6.10
C ILE A 164 -1.14 -12.48 -6.40
N GLN A 165 -1.64 -12.77 -7.59
CA GLN A 165 -2.03 -14.13 -7.96
C GLN A 165 -1.81 -14.39 -9.46
N PRO A 166 -1.07 -15.44 -9.83
CA PRO A 166 -1.05 -15.92 -11.21
C PRO A 166 -2.43 -16.52 -11.57
N THR A 167 -3.00 -16.10 -12.70
CA THR A 167 -4.29 -16.60 -13.20
C THR A 167 -4.12 -17.14 -14.62
N LEU A 168 -4.20 -18.47 -14.74
CA LEU A 168 -3.95 -19.22 -15.97
C LEU A 168 -5.26 -19.35 -16.77
N GLN A 169 -5.33 -18.68 -17.92
CA GLN A 169 -6.51 -18.65 -18.80
C GLN A 169 -6.31 -19.53 -20.04
#